data_AF-A0A7W0RQT8-F1
#
_entry.id   AF-A0A7W0RQT8-F1
#
_cell.length_a   1.000
_cell.length_b   1.000
_cell.length_c   1.000
_cell.angle_alpha   90.00
_cell.angle_beta   90.00
_cell.angle_gamma   90.00
#
_symmetry.space_group_name_H-M   'P 1'
#
loop_
_entity.id
_entity.type
_entity.pdbx_description
1 polymer ?
#
loop_
_entity_poly.entity_id
_entity_poly.type
_entity_poly.pdbx_seq_one_letter_code
_entity_poly.pdbx_strand_id
1 'polypeptide(L)'
;KSELLPVYFAAADQIGSDYEHRRVLSAALKKSKLGPEALLKMLKSSSVIKSDYEKATFLIEAAQLFVGETGLRSAFLEVVETITSEYERGRVLSSLAKKNILN
;
A
#
# COMPACT_ATOMS: atom_id res chain seq x y z
N LYS A 1 7.58 -17.14 -12.06
CA LYS A 1 6.77 -15.92 -11.81
C LYS A 1 7.24 -15.12 -10.59
N SER A 2 7.82 -15.73 -9.54
CA SER A 2 8.29 -15.02 -8.33
C SER A 2 9.54 -14.16 -8.54
N GLU A 3 10.46 -14.53 -9.46
CA GLU A 3 11.74 -13.82 -9.63
C GLU A 3 11.63 -12.38 -10.13
N LEU A 4 10.53 -12.01 -10.78
CA LEU A 4 10.33 -10.64 -11.30
C LEU A 4 9.79 -9.67 -10.25
N LEU A 5 9.19 -10.17 -9.14
CA LEU A 5 8.62 -9.31 -8.12
C LEU A 5 9.68 -8.49 -7.38
N PRO A 6 10.81 -9.06 -6.90
CA PRO A 6 11.87 -8.27 -6.26
C PRO A 6 12.43 -7.19 -7.18
N VAL A 7 12.68 -7.52 -8.45
CA VAL A 7 13.24 -6.58 -9.44
C VAL A 7 12.24 -5.45 -9.74
N TYR A 8 10.95 -5.78 -9.89
CA TYR A 8 9.91 -4.78 -10.14
C TYR A 8 9.81 -3.76 -9.00
N PHE A 9 9.75 -4.21 -7.74
CA PHE A 9 9.64 -3.29 -6.60
C PHE A 9 10.92 -2.52 -6.34
N ALA A 10 12.09 -3.14 -6.52
CA ALA A 10 13.35 -2.43 -6.45
C ALA A 10 13.44 -1.31 -7.50
N ALA A 11 12.92 -1.53 -8.71
CA ALA A 11 12.84 -0.50 -9.74
C ALA A 11 11.81 0.59 -9.39
N ALA A 12 10.64 0.21 -8.85
CA ALA A 12 9.63 1.17 -8.40
C ALA A 12 10.14 2.09 -7.28
N ASP A 13 10.94 1.55 -6.35
CA ASP A 13 11.53 2.30 -5.24
C ASP A 13 12.58 3.35 -5.69
N GLN A 14 13.05 3.29 -6.95
CA GLN A 14 13.93 4.31 -7.54
C GLN A 14 13.17 5.48 -8.17
N ILE A 15 11.84 5.44 -8.20
CA ILE A 15 11.02 6.53 -8.77
C ILE A 15 11.07 7.72 -7.81
N GLY A 16 11.75 8.80 -8.21
CA GLY A 16 11.93 9.98 -7.36
C GLY A 16 10.68 10.81 -7.09
N SER A 17 9.58 10.57 -7.83
CA SER A 17 8.29 11.23 -7.61
C SER A 17 7.35 10.30 -6.86
N ASP A 18 6.96 10.71 -5.64
CA ASP A 18 5.98 9.97 -4.83
C ASP A 18 4.66 9.72 -5.58
N TYR A 19 4.23 10.69 -6.40
CA TYR A 19 3.04 10.57 -7.23
C TYR A 19 3.19 9.44 -8.27
N GLU A 20 4.31 9.41 -8.98
CA GLU A 20 4.57 8.37 -9.97
C GLU A 20 4.80 7.00 -9.33
N HIS A 21 5.47 6.97 -8.18
CA HIS A 21 5.66 5.74 -7.40
C HIS A 21 4.31 5.15 -7.00
N ARG A 22 3.41 5.97 -6.42
CA ARG A 22 2.03 5.57 -6.13
C ARG A 22 1.32 5.05 -7.38
N ARG A 23 1.38 5.78 -8.50
CA ARG A 23 0.72 5.41 -9.77
C ARG A 23 1.17 4.03 -10.25
N VAL A 24 2.46 3.71 -10.14
CA VAL A 24 3.01 2.40 -10.50
C VAL A 24 2.49 1.30 -9.57
N LEU A 25 2.43 1.55 -8.26
CA LEU A 25 1.86 0.58 -7.30
C LEU A 25 0.36 0.37 -7.53
N SER A 26 -0.42 1.44 -7.73
CA SER A 26 -1.84 1.38 -8.07
C SER A 26 -2.10 0.64 -9.38
N ALA A 27 -1.22 0.77 -10.38
CA ALA A 27 -1.31 0.01 -11.62
C ALA A 27 -1.05 -1.48 -11.39
N ALA A 28 -0.11 -1.84 -10.52
CA ALA A 28 0.16 -3.23 -10.15
C ALA A 28 -1.03 -3.86 -9.40
N LEU A 29 -1.71 -3.13 -8.51
CA LEU A 29 -2.91 -3.62 -7.80
C LEU A 29 -4.02 -4.09 -8.74
N LYS A 30 -4.16 -3.45 -9.90
CA LYS A 30 -5.21 -3.75 -10.89
C LYS A 30 -4.95 -5.02 -11.70
N LYS A 31 -3.77 -5.64 -11.56
CA LYS A 31 -3.45 -6.90 -12.25
C LYS A 31 -4.05 -8.07 -11.47
N SER A 32 -4.69 -9.00 -12.18
CA SER A 32 -5.37 -10.15 -11.56
C SER A 32 -4.36 -11.15 -10.97
N LYS A 33 -4.63 -11.54 -9.71
CA LYS A 33 -3.92 -12.54 -8.87
C LYS A 33 -2.55 -12.09 -8.32
N LEU A 34 -2.57 -11.11 -7.41
CA LEU A 34 -1.45 -10.88 -6.51
C LEU A 34 -1.52 -11.88 -5.35
N GLY A 35 -0.43 -12.63 -5.12
CA GLY A 35 -0.30 -13.48 -3.93
C GLY A 35 0.18 -12.67 -2.71
N PRO A 36 0.11 -13.26 -1.50
CA PRO A 36 0.50 -12.57 -0.26
C PRO A 36 1.92 -11.98 -0.28
N GLU A 37 2.87 -12.67 -0.92
CA GLU A 37 4.25 -12.17 -1.06
C GLU A 37 4.32 -10.88 -1.89
N ALA A 38 3.61 -10.84 -3.03
CA ALA A 38 3.57 -9.66 -3.89
C ALA A 38 2.93 -8.47 -3.16
N LEU A 39 1.83 -8.73 -2.46
CA LEU A 39 1.16 -7.74 -1.62
C LEU A 39 2.11 -7.21 -0.54
N LEU A 40 2.80 -8.08 0.22
CA LEU A 40 3.75 -7.64 1.24
C LEU A 40 4.86 -6.75 0.67
N LYS A 41 5.38 -7.06 -0.53
CA LYS A 41 6.36 -6.23 -1.21
C LYS A 41 5.79 -4.86 -1.63
N MET A 42 4.53 -4.81 -2.06
CA MET A 42 3.85 -3.54 -2.34
C MET A 42 3.70 -2.66 -1.10
N LEU A 43 3.38 -3.23 0.06
CA LEU A 43 3.34 -2.46 1.31
C LEU A 43 4.71 -1.87 1.66
N LYS A 44 5.76 -2.70 1.57
CA LYS A 44 7.13 -2.23 1.79
C LYS A 44 7.52 -1.10 0.83
N SER A 45 7.19 -1.25 -0.46
CA SER A 45 7.43 -0.20 -1.46
C SER A 45 6.62 1.07 -1.16
N SER A 46 5.37 0.95 -0.70
CA SER A 46 4.57 2.12 -0.32
C SER A 46 5.07 2.83 0.94
N SER A 47 5.78 2.13 1.84
CA SER A 47 6.30 2.75 3.06
C SER A 47 7.41 3.77 2.82
N VAL A 48 8.11 3.69 1.67
CA VAL A 48 9.18 4.65 1.31
C VAL A 48 8.65 5.90 0.62
N ILE A 49 7.37 5.93 0.23
CA ILE A 49 6.69 7.14 -0.27
C ILE A 49 6.71 8.19 0.84
N LYS A 50 7.25 9.38 0.57
CA LYS A 50 7.42 10.44 1.58
C LYS A 50 6.16 11.29 1.74
N SER A 51 5.45 11.54 0.65
CA SER A 51 4.17 12.24 0.67
C SER A 51 3.11 11.41 1.38
N ASP A 52 2.69 11.88 2.55
CA ASP A 52 1.58 11.30 3.31
C ASP A 52 0.29 11.22 2.49
N TYR A 53 0.04 12.20 1.64
CA TYR A 53 -1.13 12.21 0.75
C TYR A 53 -1.08 11.06 -0.28
N GLU A 54 0.07 10.85 -0.92
CA GLU A 54 0.23 9.78 -1.92
C GLU A 54 0.20 8.40 -1.24
N LYS A 55 0.85 8.26 -0.09
CA LYS A 55 0.83 7.04 0.74
C LYS A 55 -0.59 6.71 1.19
N ALA A 56 -1.32 7.67 1.75
CA ALA A 56 -2.71 7.47 2.17
C ALA A 56 -3.62 7.10 1.00
N THR A 57 -3.45 7.76 -0.15
CA THR A 57 -4.22 7.45 -1.37
C THR A 57 -4.00 6.00 -1.80
N PHE A 58 -2.74 5.52 -1.81
CA PHE A 58 -2.45 4.11 -2.08
C PHE A 58 -3.12 3.16 -1.09
N LEU A 59 -2.96 3.40 0.22
CA LEU A 59 -3.50 2.51 1.26
C LEU A 59 -5.02 2.42 1.21
N ILE A 60 -5.73 3.52 0.88
CA ILE A 60 -7.19 3.53 0.70
C ILE A 60 -7.62 2.68 -0.50
N GLU A 61 -6.91 2.78 -1.63
CA GLU A 61 -7.13 1.95 -2.82
C GLU A 61 -6.90 0.47 -2.51
N ALA A 62 -5.87 0.18 -1.72
CA ALA A 62 -5.37 -1.16 -1.44
C ALA A 62 -6.13 -1.87 -0.31
N ALA A 63 -6.75 -1.15 0.62
CA ALA A 63 -7.28 -1.62 1.91
C ALA A 63 -7.95 -3.01 1.90
N GLN A 64 -8.83 -3.28 0.94
CA GLN A 64 -9.59 -4.54 0.88
C GLN A 64 -8.69 -5.77 0.63
N LEU A 65 -7.64 -5.61 -0.18
CA LEU A 65 -6.72 -6.69 -0.53
C LEU A 65 -5.76 -7.04 0.62
N PHE A 66 -5.48 -6.07 1.48
CA PHE A 66 -4.47 -6.20 2.53
C PHE A 66 -5.06 -6.58 3.88
N VAL A 67 -6.22 -6.04 4.23
CA VAL A 67 -6.84 -6.35 5.52
C VAL A 67 -7.65 -7.65 5.48
N GLY A 68 -8.05 -8.12 4.29
CA GLY A 68 -8.69 -9.42 4.11
C GLY A 68 -7.76 -10.62 4.30
N GLU A 69 -6.44 -10.40 4.36
CA GLU A 69 -5.42 -11.42 4.51
C GLU A 69 -4.77 -11.29 5.89
N THR A 70 -4.93 -12.30 6.76
CA THR A 70 -4.54 -12.24 8.19
C THR A 70 -3.07 -11.87 8.40
N GLY A 71 -2.17 -12.29 7.50
CA GLY A 71 -0.74 -11.96 7.58
C GLY A 71 -0.37 -10.54 7.10
N LEU A 72 -1.26 -9.87 6.39
CA LEU A 72 -1.00 -8.55 5.79
C LEU A 72 -1.62 -7.40 6.57
N ARG A 73 -2.62 -7.67 7.42
CA ARG A 73 -3.29 -6.65 8.26
C ARG A 73 -2.29 -5.90 9.14
N SER A 74 -1.40 -6.60 9.86
CA SER A 74 -0.41 -5.95 10.73
C SER A 74 0.55 -5.07 9.94
N ALA A 75 1.11 -5.61 8.84
CA ALA A 75 2.00 -4.86 7.96
C ALA A 75 1.31 -3.64 7.35
N PHE A 76 0.02 -3.73 7.00
CA PHE A 76 -0.75 -2.60 6.51
C PHE A 76 -0.85 -1.50 7.57
N LEU A 77 -1.22 -1.86 8.80
CA LEU A 77 -1.35 -0.91 9.91
C LEU A 77 -0.01 -0.28 10.27
N GLU A 78 1.09 -1.03 10.25
CA GLU A 78 2.44 -0.48 10.44
C GLU A 78 2.75 0.64 9.43
N VAL A 79 2.36 0.47 8.16
CA VAL A 79 2.54 1.54 7.16
C VAL A 79 1.62 2.73 7.42
N VAL A 80 0.38 2.51 7.88
CA VAL A 80 -0.54 3.58 8.29
C VAL A 80 0.06 4.43 9.42
N GLU A 81 0.72 3.81 10.39
CA GLU A 81 1.39 4.52 11.50
C GLU A 81 2.57 5.38 11.04
N THR A 82 3.13 5.14 9.85
CA THR A 82 4.17 6.01 9.27
C THR A 82 3.62 7.30 8.66
N ILE A 83 2.29 7.46 8.57
CA ILE A 83 1.66 8.68 8.07
C ILE A 83 1.67 9.73 9.17
N THR A 84 2.47 10.78 8.97
CA THR A 84 2.66 11.83 9.98
C THR A 84 1.50 12.82 10.02
N SER A 85 0.91 13.12 8.86
CA SER A 85 -0.30 13.94 8.74
C SER A 85 -1.50 13.23 9.36
N GLU A 86 -2.00 13.76 10.46
CA GLU A 86 -3.19 13.23 11.14
C GLU A 86 -4.41 13.21 10.23
N TYR A 87 -4.54 14.21 9.35
CA TYR A 87 -5.62 14.26 8.36
C TYR A 87 -5.54 13.07 7.40
N GLU A 88 -4.37 12.80 6.83
CA GLU A 88 -4.18 11.69 5.89
C GLU A 88 -4.30 10.33 6.59
N ARG A 89 -3.75 10.19 7.80
CA ARG A 89 -3.91 8.97 8.61
C ARG A 89 -5.39 8.73 8.93
N GLY A 90 -6.11 9.76 9.34
CA GLY A 90 -7.54 9.73 9.60
C GLY A 90 -8.37 9.36 8.37
N ARG A 91 -7.98 9.82 7.17
CA ARG A 91 -8.62 9.40 5.90
C ARG A 91 -8.48 7.90 5.69
N VAL A 92 -7.30 7.32 5.91
CA VAL A 92 -7.09 5.87 5.75
C VAL A 92 -7.96 5.09 6.74
N LEU A 93 -7.88 5.41 8.04
CA LEU A 93 -8.63 4.72 9.09
C LEU A 93 -10.15 4.83 8.87
N SER A 94 -10.64 6.02 8.51
CA SER A 94 -12.05 6.23 8.18
C SER A 94 -12.49 5.39 6.98
N SER A 95 -11.62 5.17 5.99
CA SER A 95 -11.94 4.31 4.84
C SER A 95 -12.11 2.84 5.26
N LEU A 96 -11.32 2.36 6.23
CA LEU A 96 -11.42 1.00 6.74
C LEU A 96 -12.73 0.82 7.53
N ALA A 97 -13.08 1.78 8.38
CA ALA A 97 -14.33 1.77 9.14
C ALA A 97 -15.55 1.77 8.20
N LYS A 98 -15.58 2.67 7.20
CA LYS A 98 -16.70 2.74 6.22
C LYS A 98 -16.87 1.47 5.40
N LYS A 99 -15.79 0.74 5.13
CA LYS A 99 -15.81 -0.52 4.40
C LYS A 99 -16.12 -1.74 5.31
N ASN A 100 -16.43 -1.52 6.59
CA ASN A 100 -16.57 -2.56 7.62
C ASN A 100 -15.34 -3.50 7.71
N ILE A 101 -14.16 -2.98 7.39
CA ILE A 101 -12.91 -3.75 7.36
C ILE A 101 -12.30 -3.92 8.77
N LEU A 102 -12.68 -3.04 9.71
CA LEU A 102 -12.17 -3.06 11.08
C LEU A 102 -13.00 -3.91 12.05
N ASN A 103 -14.16 -4.43 11.62
CA ASN A 103 -15.09 -5.19 12.45
C ASN A 103 -14.77 -6.69 12.44
#